data_AF-A0A1B3E980-F1
#
_entry.id   AF-A0A1B3E980-F1
#
_cell.length_a   1.000
_cell.length_b   1.000
_cell.length_c   1.000
_cell.angle_alpha   90.00
_cell.angle_beta   90.00
_cell.angle_gamma   90.00
#
_symmetry.space_group_name_H-M   'P 1'
#
loop_
_entity.id
_entity.type
_entity.pdbx_description
1 polymer ?
#
loop_
_entity_poly.entity_id
_entity_poly.type
_entity_poly.pdbx_seq_one_letter_code
_entity_poly.pdbx_strand_id
1 'polypeptide(L)'
;MLVIRLNAGWTLKLDRQIGSAGKAGLWDFHRSESSYTVERCKTYRTAATKPAEPKEGQTVEVFICDQREPEEKWRAVGEGVARYQAEQ
;
A
#
# COMPACT_ATOMS: atom_id res chain seq x y z
N MET A 1 -2.71 -0.94 12.38
CA MET A 1 -2.14 -1.41 11.09
C MET A 1 -3.23 -1.63 10.05
N LEU A 2 -3.03 -1.15 8.81
CA LEU A 2 -3.91 -1.45 7.67
C LEU A 2 -3.34 -2.67 6.91
N VAL A 3 -4.13 -3.72 6.77
CA VAL A 3 -3.75 -4.95 6.07
C VAL A 3 -4.56 -5.05 4.79
N ILE A 4 -3.90 -5.09 3.63
CA ILE A 4 -4.56 -5.22 2.34
C ILE A 4 -4.24 -6.59 1.77
N ARG A 5 -5.27 -7.40 1.57
CA ARG A 5 -5.14 -8.72 0.98
C ARG A 5 -5.40 -8.64 -0.52
N LEU A 6 -4.34 -8.62 -1.31
CA LEU A 6 -4.42 -8.55 -2.77
C LEU A 6 -4.97 -9.84 -3.35
N ASN A 7 -5.73 -9.73 -4.43
CA ASN A 7 -6.27 -10.89 -5.15
C ASN A 7 -5.16 -11.78 -5.74
N ALA A 8 -3.96 -11.23 -5.96
CA ALA A 8 -2.77 -11.97 -6.40
C ALA A 8 -2.20 -12.94 -5.34
N GLY A 9 -2.84 -13.09 -4.18
CA GLY A 9 -2.39 -13.95 -3.08
C GLY A 9 -1.34 -13.31 -2.17
N TRP A 10 -1.00 -12.03 -2.42
CA TRP A 10 -0.06 -11.27 -1.61
C TRP A 10 -0.78 -10.42 -0.57
N THR A 11 -0.25 -10.35 0.65
CA THR A 11 -0.80 -9.51 1.72
C THR A 11 0.15 -8.36 1.98
N LEU A 12 -0.33 -7.13 1.83
CA LEU A 12 0.38 -5.91 2.16
C LEU A 12 0.02 -5.48 3.59
N LYS A 13 1.03 -5.21 4.41
CA LYS A 13 0.86 -4.61 5.74
C LYS A 13 1.40 -3.18 5.74
N LEU A 14 0.51 -2.24 6.05
CA LEU A 14 0.75 -0.81 6.08
C LEU A 14 0.70 -0.33 7.53
N ASP A 15 1.78 0.29 7.97
CA ASP A 15 1.97 0.73 9.36
C ASP A 15 1.17 2.02 9.62
N ARG A 16 1.54 3.07 8.89
CA ARG A 16 1.01 4.42 9.06
C ARG A 16 0.76 5.08 7.73
N GLN A 17 -0.27 5.92 7.69
CA GLN A 17 -0.47 6.84 6.59
C GLN A 17 0.54 7.99 6.72
N ILE A 18 1.34 8.21 5.67
CA ILE A 18 2.36 9.28 5.61
C ILE A 18 1.88 10.51 4.84
N GLY A 19 0.74 10.38 4.16
CA GLY A 19 0.08 11.49 3.47
C GLY A 19 -1.06 11.03 2.60
N SER A 20 -1.51 11.91 1.71
CA SER A 20 -2.44 11.60 0.65
C SER A 20 -2.02 12.35 -0.62
N ALA A 21 -2.11 11.70 -1.77
CA ALA A 21 -1.97 12.34 -3.06
C ALA A 21 -3.34 12.29 -3.76
N GLY A 22 -4.02 13.44 -3.79
CA GLY A 22 -5.36 13.56 -4.34
C GLY A 22 -6.37 12.61 -3.65
N LYS A 23 -6.78 11.56 -4.35
CA LYS A 23 -7.73 10.54 -3.86
C LYS A 23 -7.05 9.26 -3.34
N ALA A 24 -5.72 9.19 -3.40
CA ALA A 24 -4.93 8.08 -2.90
C ALA A 24 -4.33 8.41 -1.52
N GLY A 25 -4.38 7.46 -0.60
CA GLY A 25 -3.72 7.54 0.69
C GLY A 25 -2.31 6.99 0.53
N LEU A 26 -1.29 7.76 0.90
CA LEU A 26 0.09 7.30 0.93
C LEU A 26 0.35 6.64 2.28
N TRP A 27 0.83 5.41 2.25
CA TRP A 27 1.09 4.58 3.41
C TRP A 27 2.53 4.08 3.41
N ASP A 28 3.16 4.11 4.59
CA ASP A 28 4.45 3.46 4.79
C ASP A 28 4.26 1.97 5.00
N PHE A 29 5.10 1.18 4.34
CA PHE A 29 5.15 -0.26 4.57
C PHE A 29 5.65 -0.55 5.99
N HIS A 30 5.14 -1.62 6.60
CA HIS A 30 5.75 -2.12 7.81
C HIS A 30 7.16 -2.66 7.51
N ARG A 31 8.18 -1.84 7.78
CA ARG A 31 9.60 -2.04 7.41
C ARG A 31 10.18 -3.39 7.85
N SER A 32 9.57 -4.05 8.84
CA SER A 32 9.99 -5.36 9.35
C SER A 32 9.24 -6.56 8.77
N GLU A 33 8.06 -6.39 8.17
CA GLU A 33 7.22 -7.52 7.71
C GLU A 33 6.87 -7.47 6.21
N SER A 34 7.07 -6.35 5.52
CA SER A 34 6.73 -6.25 4.10
C SER A 34 7.73 -5.37 3.38
N SER A 35 8.47 -5.96 2.46
CA SER A 35 9.37 -5.25 1.55
C SER A 35 9.03 -5.65 0.11
N TYR A 36 8.83 -4.65 -0.75
CA TYR A 36 8.61 -4.90 -2.17
C TYR A 36 9.89 -4.58 -2.94
N THR A 37 10.64 -5.63 -3.26
CA THR A 37 11.87 -5.51 -4.04
C THR A 37 11.56 -5.86 -5.49
N VAL A 38 11.58 -4.85 -6.36
CA VAL A 38 11.48 -5.05 -7.81
C VAL A 38 12.87 -5.32 -8.36
N GLU A 39 13.01 -6.45 -9.06
CA GLU A 39 14.19 -6.82 -9.87
C GLU A 39 15.54 -6.68 -9.11
N ARG A 40 15.56 -7.01 -7.81
CA ARG A 40 16.73 -6.96 -6.91
C ARG A 40 17.44 -5.60 -6.79
N CYS A 41 16.93 -4.53 -7.39
CA CYS A 41 17.65 -3.26 -7.49
C CYS A 41 16.93 -2.08 -6.80
N LYS A 42 15.60 -2.13 -6.65
CA LYS A 42 14.84 -1.11 -5.92
C LYS A 42 13.89 -1.72 -4.91
N THR A 43 14.07 -1.33 -3.65
CA THR A 43 13.14 -1.66 -2.56
C THR A 43 12.21 -0.47 -2.38
N TYR A 44 10.94 -0.67 -2.74
CA TYR A 44 9.90 0.31 -2.47
C TYR A 44 9.41 0.13 -1.03
N ARG A 45 9.22 1.26 -0.36
CA ARG A 45 8.80 1.33 1.06
C ARG A 45 7.49 2.08 1.26
N THR A 46 6.88 2.54 0.18
CA THR A 46 5.64 3.30 0.23
C THR A 46 4.62 2.68 -0.73
N ALA A 47 3.38 2.62 -0.30
CA ALA A 47 2.25 2.25 -1.14
C ALA A 47 1.24 3.37 -1.14
N ALA A 48 0.59 3.58 -2.28
CA ALA A 48 -0.61 4.38 -2.36
C ALA A 48 -1.83 3.45 -2.43
N THR A 49 -2.89 3.77 -1.70
CA THR A 49 -4.16 3.03 -1.73
C THR A 49 -5.26 3.94 -2.23
N LYS A 50 -6.11 3.45 -3.14
CA LYS A 50 -7.33 4.14 -3.58
C LYS A 50 -8.55 3.32 -3.23
N PRO A 51 -9.55 3.87 -2.52
CA PRO A 51 -9.60 5.22 -1.92
C PRO A 51 -8.59 5.43 -0.78
N ALA A 52 -8.32 6.70 -0.46
CA ALA A 52 -7.36 7.11 0.59
C ALA A 52 -7.70 6.59 1.99
N GLU A 53 -8.99 6.46 2.28
CA GLU A 53 -9.52 5.83 3.47
C GLU A 53 -10.33 4.60 3.04
N PRO A 54 -9.67 3.43 2.90
CA PRO A 54 -10.39 2.18 2.75
C PRO A 54 -11.36 1.99 3.92
N LYS A 55 -12.53 1.40 3.70
CA LYS A 55 -13.31 0.81 4.80
C LYS A 55 -12.90 -0.64 5.02
N GLU A 56 -13.15 -1.17 6.22
CA GLU A 56 -12.94 -2.59 6.47
C GLU A 56 -13.83 -3.44 5.53
N GLY A 57 -13.22 -4.43 4.87
CA GLY A 57 -13.89 -5.27 3.89
C GLY A 57 -14.09 -4.61 2.53
N GLN A 58 -13.59 -3.39 2.32
CA GLN A 58 -13.69 -2.70 1.03
C GLN A 58 -12.55 -3.10 0.09
N THR A 59 -12.91 -3.30 -1.18
CA THR A 59 -11.93 -3.45 -2.26
C THR A 59 -11.23 -2.12 -2.50
N VAL A 60 -9.91 -2.12 -2.41
CA VAL A 60 -9.04 -0.97 -2.66
C VAL A 60 -7.95 -1.33 -3.63
N GLU A 61 -7.62 -0.39 -4.50
CA GLU A 61 -6.49 -0.51 -5.42
C GLU A 61 -5.21 -0.11 -4.70
N VAL A 62 -4.19 -0.95 -4.81
CA VAL A 62 -2.87 -0.69 -4.25
C VAL A 62 -1.89 -0.38 -5.37
N PHE A 63 -1.14 0.69 -5.18
CA PHE A 63 -0.08 1.14 -6.06
C PHE A 63 1.22 1.16 -5.26
N ILE A 64 2.31 0.63 -5.82
CA ILE A 64 3.64 0.84 -5.23
C ILE A 64 4.20 2.14 -5.78
N CYS A 65 4.64 3.01 -4.87
CA CYS A 65 5.29 4.27 -5.21
C CYS A 65 6.51 4.48 -4.32
N ASP A 66 7.39 5.39 -4.73
CA ASP A 66 8.42 5.93 -3.85
C ASP A 66 8.02 7.37 -3.51
N GLN A 67 8.27 7.83 -2.29
CA GLN A 67 7.97 9.23 -1.90
C GLN A 67 8.66 10.26 -2.81
N ARG A 68 9.74 9.86 -3.50
CA ARG A 68 10.50 10.73 -4.41
C ARG A 68 10.03 10.64 -5.86
N GLU A 69 9.17 9.69 -6.21
CA GLU A 69 8.71 9.48 -7.58
C GLU A 69 7.26 10.01 -7.78
N PRO A 70 6.99 10.69 -8.92
CA PRO A 70 5.66 11.24 -9.22
C PRO A 70 4.61 10.15 -9.49
N GLU A 71 3.33 10.51 -9.37
CA GLU A 71 2.15 9.63 -9.54
C GLU A 71 2.15 8.84 -10.86
N GLU A 72 2.73 9.40 -11.93
CA GLU A 72 2.83 8.75 -13.23
C GLU A 72 3.73 7.50 -13.24
N LYS A 73 4.67 7.40 -12.30
CA LYS A 73 5.55 6.23 -12.15
C LYS A 73 5.02 5.19 -11.16
N TRP A 74 3.85 5.43 -10.58
CA TRP A 74 3.28 4.52 -9.61
C TRP A 74 2.87 3.22 -10.29
N ARG A 75 3.30 2.11 -9.71
CA ARG A 75 3.02 0.80 -10.26
C ARG A 75 1.77 0.24 -9.62
N ALA A 76 0.69 0.13 -10.39
CA ALA A 76 -0.50 -0.59 -9.94
C ALA A 76 -0.11 -2.04 -9.64
N VAL A 77 -0.29 -2.45 -8.38
CA VAL A 77 -0.09 -3.84 -7.96
C VAL A 77 -1.34 -4.64 -8.27
N GLY A 78 -2.49 -4.02 -8.05
CA GLY A 78 -3.79 -4.60 -8.26
C GLY A 78 -4.74 -4.25 -7.12
N GLU A 79 -5.88 -4.91 -7.13
CA GLU A 79 -6.94 -4.73 -6.15
C GLU A 79 -6.80 -5.72 -4.99
N GLY A 80 -7.14 -5.27 -3.80
CA GLY A 80 -7.17 -6.08 -2.61
C GLY A 80 -8.24 -5.64 -1.63
N VAL A 81 -8.56 -6.51 -0.68
CA VAL A 81 -9.52 -6.19 0.38
C VAL A 81 -8.77 -5.56 1.54
N ALA A 82 -9.14 -4.34 1.88
CA ALA A 82 -8.62 -3.64 3.06
C ALA A 82 -9.23 -4.19 4.35
N ARG A 83 -8.38 -4.41 5.34
CA ARG A 83 -8.75 -4.91 6.67
C ARG A 83 -8.00 -4.11 7.72
N TYR A 84 -8.72 -3.52 8.66
CA TYR A 84 -8.09 -2.79 9.75
C TYR A 84 -7.79 -3.78 10.86
N GLN A 85 -6.51 -4.02 11.11
CA GLN A 85 -6.09 -4.79 12.26
C GLN A 85 -5.72 -3.79 13.36
N ALA A 86 -6.57 -3.69 14.38
CA ALA A 86 -6.19 -3.05 15.63
C ALA A 86 -5.09 -3.92 16.26
N GLU A 87 -3.94 -3.32 16.56
CA GLU A 87 -2.94 -3.96 17.43
C GLU A 87 -3.62 -4.14 18.79
N GLN A 88 -3.83 -5.39 19.18
CA GLN A 88 -4.26 -5.78 20.53
C GLN A 88 -3.04 -5.89 21.44
#